data_AF-A0A933UUJ6-F1
#
_entry.id   AF-A0A933UUJ6-F1
#
_cell.length_a   1.000
_cell.length_b   1.000
_cell.length_c   1.000
_cell.angle_alpha   90.00
_cell.angle_beta   90.00
_cell.angle_gamma   90.00
#
_symmetry.space_group_name_H-M   'P 1'
#
loop_
_entity.id
_entity.type
_entity.pdbx_description
1 polymer ?
#
loop_
_entity_poly.entity_id
_entity_poly.type
_entity_poly.pdbx_seq_one_letter_code
_entity_poly.pdbx_strand_id
1 'polypeptide(L)'
;MAGATLTLYREKTVITALEGGTEQVLLTLKANRITLPLGNKIGRETMVIRGQNMPDTLRMASLVYAEARRSRTLLRREPPPDWRRMWDGLNLTNRSRNTAGRWIAVYGNGMPNFASSPCRFTHLFERLTQGREMTQPVLDAAAMELGQNGRRVRILHASRAGVVISMDPAQLRCAIQMRDNGQESSFSFTVPANEKGVNLGVVLEIAAHYVEGHSTVVFLDKVRGLVETRSVANSNITANEIKTVLERRRDLTRLISNFESIAPVRYRPERPMFLAS
;
A
#
# COMPACT_ATOMS: atom_id res chain seq x y z
N MET A 1 -20.92 -4.57 -18.57
CA MET A 1 -20.33 -5.10 -17.32
C MET A 1 -20.19 -3.94 -16.35
N ALA A 2 -20.66 -4.07 -15.11
CA ALA A 2 -20.51 -3.03 -14.10
C ALA A 2 -19.01 -2.79 -13.84
N GLY A 3 -18.62 -1.52 -13.72
CA GLY A 3 -17.25 -1.15 -13.39
C GLY A 3 -16.83 -1.75 -12.05
N ALA A 4 -15.62 -2.29 -11.98
CA ALA A 4 -15.06 -2.82 -10.75
C ALA A 4 -14.16 -1.78 -10.09
N THR A 5 -14.22 -1.66 -8.76
CA THR A 5 -13.36 -0.73 -8.01
C THR A 5 -12.45 -1.49 -7.07
N LEU A 6 -11.19 -1.06 -7.01
CA LEU A 6 -10.16 -1.55 -6.12
C LEU A 6 -9.65 -0.39 -5.27
N THR A 7 -9.65 -0.55 -3.95
CA THR A 7 -9.20 0.50 -3.03
C THR A 7 -8.03 0.01 -2.18
N LEU A 8 -6.96 0.81 -2.14
CA LEU A 8 -5.95 0.74 -1.10
C LEU A 8 -6.39 1.65 0.04
N TYR A 9 -6.59 1.08 1.21
CA TYR A 9 -6.92 1.80 2.44
C TYR A 9 -5.67 2.07 3.28
N ARG A 10 -5.59 3.27 3.85
CA ARG A 10 -4.70 3.62 4.96
C ARG A 10 -5.45 3.40 6.26
N GLU A 11 -4.97 2.45 7.04
CA GLU A 11 -5.59 2.02 8.27
C GLU A 11 -4.74 2.45 9.48
N LYS A 12 -5.41 2.95 10.50
CA LYS A 12 -4.85 3.14 11.84
C LYS A 12 -5.74 2.39 12.83
N THR A 13 -5.17 1.41 13.51
CA THR A 13 -5.82 0.67 14.59
C THR A 13 -5.12 0.97 15.90
N VAL A 14 -5.86 1.38 16.92
CA VAL A 14 -5.39 1.58 18.28
C VAL A 14 -6.10 0.56 19.17
N ILE A 15 -5.31 -0.28 19.84
CA ILE A 15 -5.80 -1.30 20.76
C ILE A 15 -5.48 -0.81 22.17
N THR A 16 -6.50 -0.69 23.00
CA THR A 16 -6.37 -0.31 24.41
C THR A 16 -6.92 -1.41 25.31
N ALA A 17 -6.35 -1.55 26.51
CA ALA A 17 -6.87 -2.39 27.55
C ALA A 17 -7.17 -1.55 28.80
N LEU A 18 -8.24 -1.91 29.48
CA LEU A 18 -8.58 -1.37 30.80
C LEU A 18 -8.04 -2.33 31.86
N GLU A 19 -7.05 -1.88 32.62
CA GLU A 19 -6.50 -2.58 33.78
C GLU A 19 -6.64 -1.67 35.01
N GLY A 20 -7.34 -2.13 36.04
CA GLY A 20 -7.52 -1.37 37.29
C GLY A 20 -8.20 0.00 37.11
N GLY A 21 -9.06 0.15 36.10
CA GLY A 21 -9.74 1.43 35.78
C GLY A 21 -8.91 2.40 34.95
N THR A 22 -7.66 2.06 34.61
CA THR A 22 -6.78 2.89 33.77
C THR A 22 -6.75 2.32 32.35
N GLU A 23 -6.87 3.20 31.35
CA GLU A 23 -6.76 2.80 29.94
C GLU A 23 -5.29 2.82 29.49
N GLN A 24 -4.77 1.68 29.09
CA GLN A 24 -3.42 1.52 28.55
C GLN A 24 -3.46 1.20 27.06
N VAL A 25 -2.69 1.94 26.25
CA VAL A 25 -2.51 1.63 24.83
C VAL A 25 -1.58 0.42 24.69
N LEU A 26 -2.13 -0.71 24.23
CA LEU A 26 -1.37 -1.94 23.98
C LEU A 26 -0.62 -1.89 22.65
N LEU A 27 -1.24 -1.33 21.62
CA LEU A 27 -0.66 -1.25 20.29
C LEU A 27 -1.28 -0.10 19.49
N THR A 28 -0.43 0.61 18.75
CA THR A 28 -0.88 1.42 17.61
C THR A 28 -0.31 0.83 16.33
N LEU A 29 -1.19 0.28 15.49
CA LEU A 29 -0.84 -0.28 14.19
C LEU A 29 -1.24 0.70 13.09
N LYS A 30 -0.27 1.09 12.26
CA LYS A 30 -0.53 1.80 11.00
C LYS A 30 -0.18 0.87 9.85
N ALA A 31 -1.13 0.63 8.96
CA ALA A 31 -0.95 -0.28 7.84
C ALA A 31 -1.67 0.25 6.61
N ASN A 32 -1.20 -0.16 5.44
CA ASN A 32 -1.92 -0.01 4.18
C ASN A 32 -2.50 -1.38 3.83
N ARG A 33 -3.74 -1.43 3.34
CA ARG A 33 -4.45 -2.66 3.02
C ARG A 33 -5.09 -2.56 1.65
N ILE A 34 -4.88 -3.56 0.80
CA ILE A 34 -5.56 -3.68 -0.49
C ILE A 34 -6.07 -5.11 -0.64
N THR A 35 -7.35 -5.24 -0.99
CA THR A 35 -8.00 -6.54 -1.27
C THR A 35 -8.07 -6.74 -2.77
N LEU A 36 -7.36 -7.71 -3.30
CA LEU A 36 -7.42 -8.12 -4.70
C LEU A 36 -8.43 -9.27 -4.85
N PRO A 37 -9.60 -9.03 -5.46
CA PRO A 37 -10.44 -10.12 -5.94
C PRO A 37 -9.75 -10.74 -7.15
N LEU A 38 -9.22 -11.94 -6.97
CA LEU A 38 -8.67 -12.74 -8.04
C LEU A 38 -9.71 -13.77 -8.45
N GLY A 39 -9.78 -14.08 -9.72
CA GLY A 39 -10.71 -15.11 -10.16
C GLY A 39 -10.47 -15.48 -11.59
N ASN A 40 -10.73 -16.76 -11.87
CA ASN A 40 -10.89 -17.27 -13.21
C ASN A 40 -12.25 -17.98 -13.31
N LYS A 41 -12.47 -18.72 -14.40
CA LYS A 41 -13.70 -19.49 -14.59
C LYS A 41 -13.90 -20.62 -13.58
N ILE A 42 -12.84 -21.03 -12.85
CA ILE A 42 -12.82 -22.20 -11.96
C ILE A 42 -13.07 -21.80 -10.50
N GLY A 43 -12.64 -20.60 -10.09
CA GLY A 43 -12.86 -20.13 -8.72
C GLY A 43 -12.50 -18.66 -8.54
N ARG A 44 -13.04 -18.07 -7.48
CA ARG A 44 -12.67 -16.75 -6.98
C ARG A 44 -11.80 -16.94 -5.74
N GLU A 45 -10.63 -16.31 -5.74
CA GLU A 45 -9.69 -16.25 -4.64
C GLU A 45 -9.61 -14.80 -4.17
N THR A 46 -9.62 -14.56 -2.86
CA THR A 46 -9.40 -13.19 -2.35
C THR A 46 -8.03 -13.13 -1.73
N MET A 47 -7.18 -12.27 -2.29
CA MET A 47 -5.86 -11.97 -1.75
C MET A 47 -5.91 -10.61 -1.04
N VAL A 48 -5.34 -10.53 0.15
CA VAL A 48 -5.15 -9.27 0.85
C VAL A 48 -3.68 -9.00 0.99
N ILE A 49 -3.26 -7.80 0.65
CA ILE A 49 -1.90 -7.33 0.85
C ILE A 49 -1.95 -6.24 1.90
N ARG A 50 -1.19 -6.43 2.98
CA ARG A 50 -0.92 -5.41 3.98
C ARG A 50 0.54 -4.97 3.93
N GLY A 51 0.82 -3.69 4.13
CA GLY A 51 2.19 -3.21 4.24
C GLY A 51 2.34 -1.89 4.98
N GLN A 52 3.59 -1.60 5.38
CA GLN A 52 3.90 -0.39 6.15
C GLN A 52 3.67 0.91 5.35
N ASN A 53 3.93 0.90 4.05
CA ASN A 53 3.81 2.07 3.18
C ASN A 53 3.05 1.73 1.89
N MET A 54 2.40 2.74 1.31
CA MET A 54 1.57 2.55 0.12
C MET A 54 2.35 2.06 -1.11
N PRO A 55 3.55 2.61 -1.46
CA PRO A 55 4.28 2.13 -2.63
C PRO A 55 4.56 0.63 -2.57
N ASP A 56 5.08 0.13 -1.45
CA ASP A 56 5.41 -1.30 -1.30
C ASP A 56 4.15 -2.17 -1.35
N THR A 57 3.04 -1.73 -0.74
CA THR A 57 1.76 -2.43 -0.82
C THR A 57 1.22 -2.51 -2.25
N LEU A 58 1.31 -1.41 -3.03
CA LEU A 58 0.88 -1.38 -4.43
C LEU A 58 1.77 -2.24 -5.32
N ARG A 59 3.09 -2.20 -5.14
CA ARG A 59 4.02 -3.05 -5.89
C ARG A 59 3.84 -4.52 -5.59
N MET A 60 3.67 -4.88 -4.31
CA MET A 60 3.38 -6.27 -3.96
C MET A 60 2.03 -6.70 -4.55
N ALA A 61 1.01 -5.84 -4.53
CA ALA A 61 -0.26 -6.12 -5.19
C ALA A 61 -0.11 -6.30 -6.71
N SER A 62 0.72 -5.48 -7.37
CA SER A 62 1.09 -5.62 -8.79
C SER A 62 1.72 -6.98 -9.07
N LEU A 63 2.70 -7.41 -8.26
CA LEU A 63 3.36 -8.71 -8.39
C LEU A 63 2.39 -9.88 -8.16
N VAL A 64 1.56 -9.80 -7.11
CA VAL A 64 0.53 -10.81 -6.82
C VAL A 64 -0.44 -10.93 -8.00
N TYR A 65 -0.88 -9.81 -8.56
CA TYR A 65 -1.76 -9.80 -9.73
C TYR A 65 -1.07 -10.39 -10.97
N ALA A 66 0.19 -10.02 -11.23
CA ALA A 66 0.96 -10.57 -12.35
C ALA A 66 1.11 -12.10 -12.23
N GLU A 67 1.35 -12.60 -11.01
CA GLU A 67 1.47 -14.03 -10.75
C GLU A 67 0.11 -14.74 -10.91
N ALA A 68 -0.97 -14.11 -10.45
CA ALA A 68 -2.33 -14.61 -10.63
C ALA A 68 -2.71 -14.78 -12.10
N ARG A 69 -2.20 -13.92 -12.98
CA ARG A 69 -2.45 -14.02 -14.43
C ARG A 69 -1.71 -15.17 -15.09
N ARG A 70 -0.58 -15.60 -14.52
CA ARG A 70 0.23 -16.72 -15.03
C ARG A 70 -0.27 -18.08 -14.55
N SER A 71 -1.01 -18.11 -13.44
CA SER A 71 -1.46 -19.34 -12.78
C SER A 71 -2.98 -19.47 -12.79
N ARG A 72 -3.52 -20.69 -12.76
CA ARG A 72 -4.98 -20.88 -12.64
C ARG A 72 -5.49 -20.58 -11.22
N THR A 73 -4.71 -20.88 -10.20
CA THR A 73 -5.04 -20.63 -8.78
C THR A 73 -3.75 -20.30 -8.05
N LEU A 74 -3.70 -19.20 -7.31
CA LEU A 74 -2.52 -18.86 -6.50
C LEU A 74 -2.49 -19.67 -5.21
N LEU A 75 -3.65 -19.91 -4.60
CA LEU A 75 -3.75 -20.57 -3.30
C LEU A 75 -3.60 -22.08 -3.38
N ARG A 76 -3.89 -22.68 -4.54
CA ARG A 76 -3.78 -24.13 -4.77
C ARG A 76 -2.59 -24.51 -5.65
N ARG A 77 -1.65 -23.60 -5.86
CA ARG A 77 -0.49 -23.84 -6.71
C ARG A 77 0.54 -24.71 -5.98
N GLU A 78 1.12 -25.67 -6.70
CA GLU A 78 2.26 -26.45 -6.25
C GLU A 78 3.38 -26.39 -7.31
N PRO A 79 4.57 -25.84 -7.00
CA PRO A 79 4.92 -25.16 -5.75
C PRO A 79 4.23 -23.79 -5.60
N PRO A 80 4.01 -23.31 -4.35
CA PRO A 80 3.45 -21.98 -4.12
C PRO A 80 4.38 -20.88 -4.68
N PRO A 81 3.85 -19.68 -4.95
CA PRO A 81 4.69 -18.56 -5.36
C PRO A 81 5.77 -18.25 -4.32
N ASP A 82 6.98 -17.93 -4.79
CA ASP A 82 8.08 -17.50 -3.93
C ASP A 82 7.88 -16.04 -3.49
N TRP A 83 6.98 -15.87 -2.51
CA TRP A 83 6.64 -14.56 -1.95
C TRP A 83 7.85 -13.84 -1.37
N ARG A 84 8.80 -14.59 -0.81
CA ARG A 84 10.00 -14.04 -0.19
C ARG A 84 10.86 -13.37 -1.24
N ARG A 85 11.15 -14.07 -2.34
CA ARG A 85 11.91 -13.54 -3.49
C ARG A 85 11.20 -12.36 -4.14
N MET A 86 9.87 -12.40 -4.27
CA MET A 86 9.10 -11.26 -4.76
C MET A 86 9.31 -10.02 -3.88
N TRP A 87 9.20 -10.18 -2.56
CA TRP A 87 9.43 -9.09 -1.62
C TRP A 87 10.88 -8.59 -1.63
N ASP A 88 11.87 -9.48 -1.71
CA ASP A 88 13.28 -9.08 -1.80
C ASP A 88 13.58 -8.31 -3.10
N GLY A 89 12.99 -8.72 -4.22
CA GLY A 89 13.11 -8.00 -5.50
C GLY A 89 12.62 -6.55 -5.45
N LEU A 90 11.56 -6.30 -4.67
CA LEU A 90 11.06 -4.93 -4.42
C LEU A 90 12.04 -4.09 -3.59
N ASN A 91 12.78 -4.71 -2.66
CA ASN A 91 13.76 -4.01 -1.84
C ASN A 91 15.06 -3.69 -2.59
N LEU A 92 15.50 -4.58 -3.48
CA LEU A 92 16.69 -4.36 -4.30
C LEU A 92 16.52 -3.19 -5.29
N THR A 93 15.31 -3.02 -5.80
CA THR A 93 14.96 -1.89 -6.69
C THR A 93 14.68 -0.60 -5.92
N ASN A 94 14.27 -0.71 -4.65
CA ASN A 94 13.95 0.42 -3.79
C ASN A 94 15.09 0.71 -2.80
N ARG A 95 16.20 1.27 -3.31
CA ARG A 95 17.42 1.64 -2.56
C ARG A 95 17.20 2.76 -1.53
N SER A 96 16.07 3.44 -1.62
CA SER A 96 15.74 4.58 -0.78
C SER A 96 15.18 4.11 0.55
N ARG A 97 15.96 4.38 1.61
CA ARG A 97 15.61 4.44 3.04
C ARG A 97 15.99 3.20 3.85
N ASN A 98 16.42 3.49 5.08
CA ASN A 98 16.63 2.55 6.18
C ASN A 98 15.51 1.50 6.20
N THR A 99 15.87 0.24 5.94
CA THR A 99 14.97 -0.91 5.88
C THR A 99 14.38 -1.27 7.25
N ALA A 100 14.88 -0.64 8.32
CA ALA A 100 14.38 -0.81 9.68
C ALA A 100 12.87 -0.54 9.76
N GLY A 101 12.10 -1.61 9.95
CA GLY A 101 10.65 -1.55 10.12
C GLY A 101 9.82 -1.60 8.83
N ARG A 102 10.41 -1.84 7.65
CA ARG A 102 9.63 -2.17 6.44
C ARG A 102 9.06 -3.58 6.58
N TRP A 103 7.75 -3.70 6.34
CA TRP A 103 7.11 -5.00 6.31
C TRP A 103 5.99 -5.07 5.28
N ILE A 104 5.75 -6.30 4.83
CA ILE A 104 4.65 -6.69 3.95
C ILE A 104 4.07 -8.01 4.45
N ALA A 105 2.77 -8.20 4.29
CA ALA A 105 2.11 -9.47 4.52
C ALA A 105 1.08 -9.73 3.40
N VAL A 106 0.99 -10.98 2.98
CA VAL A 106 0.07 -11.47 1.95
C VAL A 106 -0.81 -12.53 2.59
N TYR A 107 -2.11 -12.35 2.47
CA TYR A 107 -3.11 -13.26 3.01
C TYR A 107 -3.98 -13.81 1.88
N GLY A 108 -4.33 -15.08 1.98
CA GLY A 108 -5.26 -15.78 1.10
C GLY A 108 -6.42 -16.32 1.91
N ASN A 109 -7.65 -15.93 1.59
CA ASN A 109 -8.85 -16.36 2.30
C ASN A 109 -8.76 -16.21 3.84
N GLY A 110 -8.12 -15.12 4.30
CA GLY A 110 -7.93 -14.81 5.72
C GLY A 110 -6.73 -15.47 6.40
N MET A 111 -5.99 -16.34 5.71
CA MET A 111 -4.80 -17.00 6.25
C MET A 111 -3.51 -16.36 5.72
N PRO A 112 -2.43 -16.26 6.51
CA PRO A 112 -1.17 -15.70 6.05
C PRO A 112 -0.46 -16.66 5.10
N ASN A 113 -0.25 -16.23 3.85
CA ASN A 113 0.60 -16.93 2.88
C ASN A 113 2.06 -16.48 2.99
N PHE A 114 2.27 -15.23 3.40
CA PHE A 114 3.59 -14.65 3.60
C PHE A 114 3.51 -13.48 4.57
N ALA A 115 4.51 -13.33 5.45
CA ALA A 115 4.69 -12.14 6.25
C ALA A 115 6.19 -11.92 6.47
N SER A 116 6.71 -10.77 6.05
CA SER A 116 8.13 -10.44 6.26
C SER A 116 8.44 -10.08 7.71
N SER A 117 7.42 -9.63 8.44
CA SER A 117 7.46 -9.39 9.89
C SER A 117 6.11 -9.85 10.46
N PRO A 118 6.05 -11.00 11.13
CA PRO A 118 4.80 -11.50 11.69
C PRO A 118 4.20 -10.52 12.70
N CYS A 119 2.92 -10.20 12.56
CA CYS A 119 2.18 -9.39 13.52
C CYS A 119 0.86 -10.08 13.85
N ARG A 120 0.75 -10.62 15.09
CA ARG A 120 -0.42 -11.39 15.53
C ARG A 120 -1.74 -10.65 15.31
N PHE A 121 -1.74 -9.34 15.48
CA PHE A 121 -2.93 -8.51 15.32
C PHE A 121 -3.38 -8.42 13.87
N THR A 122 -2.45 -8.26 12.93
CA THR A 122 -2.79 -8.29 11.49
C THR A 122 -3.36 -9.65 11.08
N HIS A 123 -2.84 -10.74 11.64
CA HIS A 123 -3.34 -12.09 11.35
C HIS A 123 -4.76 -12.28 11.88
N LEU A 124 -5.03 -11.82 13.11
CA LEU A 124 -6.37 -11.83 13.70
C LEU A 124 -7.37 -11.07 12.82
N PHE A 125 -7.03 -9.84 12.45
CA PHE A 125 -7.90 -8.99 11.63
C PHE A 125 -8.18 -9.60 10.26
N GLU A 126 -7.18 -10.18 9.58
CA GLU A 126 -7.42 -10.82 8.28
C GLU A 126 -8.18 -12.14 8.38
N ARG A 127 -7.97 -12.92 9.45
CA ARG A 127 -8.75 -14.14 9.68
C ARG A 127 -10.23 -13.83 9.90
N LEU A 128 -10.55 -12.76 10.63
CA LEU A 128 -11.93 -12.36 10.89
C LEU A 128 -12.58 -11.65 9.69
N THR A 129 -11.85 -10.82 8.95
CA THR A 129 -12.39 -10.13 7.77
C THR A 129 -12.50 -11.03 6.55
N GLN A 130 -11.61 -12.01 6.39
CA GLN A 130 -11.52 -12.87 5.19
C GLN A 130 -11.51 -12.06 3.89
N GLY A 131 -10.78 -10.93 3.87
CA GLY A 131 -10.71 -10.04 2.72
C GLY A 131 -11.81 -8.98 2.63
N ARG A 132 -12.87 -9.06 3.44
CA ARG A 132 -13.92 -8.03 3.53
C ARG A 132 -13.44 -6.78 4.25
N GLU A 133 -14.30 -5.77 4.33
CA GLU A 133 -14.01 -4.52 5.04
C GLU A 133 -14.00 -4.74 6.57
N MET A 134 -13.28 -3.85 7.26
CA MET A 134 -13.20 -3.84 8.71
C MET A 134 -14.46 -3.18 9.30
N THR A 135 -15.44 -3.98 9.71
CA THR A 135 -16.71 -3.52 10.27
C THR A 135 -16.70 -3.59 11.81
N GLN A 136 -17.64 -2.89 12.46
CA GLN A 136 -17.75 -2.93 13.93
C GLN A 136 -17.87 -4.36 14.49
N PRO A 137 -18.68 -5.28 13.91
CA PRO A 137 -18.74 -6.66 14.38
C PRO A 137 -17.39 -7.41 14.33
N VAL A 138 -16.55 -7.11 13.32
CA VAL A 138 -15.20 -7.70 13.23
C VAL A 138 -14.30 -7.16 14.34
N LEU A 139 -14.40 -5.86 14.64
CA LEU A 139 -13.64 -5.23 15.71
C LEU A 139 -14.05 -5.75 17.08
N ASP A 140 -15.35 -5.96 17.30
CA ASP A 140 -15.89 -6.52 18.54
C ASP A 140 -15.41 -7.96 18.75
N ALA A 141 -15.49 -8.79 17.70
CA ALA A 141 -14.96 -10.16 17.73
C ALA A 141 -13.45 -10.18 18.03
N ALA A 142 -12.68 -9.29 17.41
CA ALA A 142 -11.25 -9.16 17.70
C ALA A 142 -10.99 -8.70 19.14
N ALA A 143 -11.78 -7.76 19.67
CA ALA A 143 -11.65 -7.28 21.04
C ALA A 143 -11.95 -8.39 22.06
N MET A 144 -12.98 -9.21 21.82
CA MET A 144 -13.30 -10.38 22.64
C MET A 144 -12.15 -11.39 22.65
N GLU A 145 -11.57 -11.71 21.48
CA GLU A 145 -10.46 -12.65 21.39
C GLU A 145 -9.18 -12.13 22.07
N LEU A 146 -8.90 -10.84 21.96
CA LEU A 146 -7.76 -10.20 22.64
C LEU A 146 -7.99 -10.02 24.15
N GLY A 147 -9.24 -9.91 24.59
CA GLY A 147 -9.65 -9.73 25.98
C GLY A 147 -9.69 -11.01 26.81
N GLN A 148 -9.27 -12.15 26.25
CA GLN A 148 -9.09 -13.39 27.00
C GLN A 148 -8.24 -13.13 28.26
N ASN A 149 -8.60 -13.77 29.38
CA ASN A 149 -8.05 -13.55 30.74
C ASN A 149 -8.58 -12.32 31.50
N GLY A 150 -9.84 -11.94 31.28
CA GLY A 150 -10.52 -10.91 32.09
C GLY A 150 -10.14 -9.47 31.77
N ARG A 151 -9.36 -9.24 30.70
CA ARG A 151 -8.99 -7.91 30.23
C ARG A 151 -10.10 -7.33 29.36
N ARG A 152 -10.57 -6.12 29.68
CA ARG A 152 -11.47 -5.39 28.78
C ARG A 152 -10.64 -4.68 27.73
N VAL A 153 -10.69 -5.19 26.49
CA VAL A 153 -9.99 -4.62 25.34
C VAL A 153 -10.95 -3.75 24.52
N ARG A 154 -10.49 -2.60 24.07
CA ARG A 154 -11.17 -1.72 23.12
C ARG A 154 -10.29 -1.54 21.89
N ILE A 155 -10.91 -1.60 20.71
CA ILE A 155 -10.23 -1.41 19.42
C ILE A 155 -10.84 -0.22 18.72
N LEU A 156 -10.04 0.82 18.48
CA LEU A 156 -10.41 1.96 17.66
C LEU A 156 -9.78 1.80 16.29
N HIS A 157 -10.57 1.84 15.23
CA HIS A 157 -10.11 1.68 13.87
C HIS A 157 -10.54 2.87 13.01
N ALA A 158 -9.60 3.42 12.25
CA ALA A 158 -9.86 4.43 11.24
C ALA A 158 -9.27 3.96 9.91
N SER A 159 -10.09 3.98 8.86
CA SER A 159 -9.69 3.64 7.49
C SER A 159 -10.00 4.82 6.57
N ARG A 160 -9.06 5.15 5.67
CA ARG A 160 -9.25 6.16 4.62
C ARG A 160 -8.70 5.64 3.30
N ALA A 161 -9.39 5.88 2.20
CA ALA A 161 -8.87 5.55 0.89
C ALA A 161 -7.56 6.31 0.63
N GLY A 162 -6.51 5.62 0.20
CA GLY A 162 -5.26 6.22 -0.24
C GLY A 162 -5.14 6.24 -1.75
N VAL A 163 -5.53 5.13 -2.39
CA VAL A 163 -5.58 4.96 -3.83
C VAL A 163 -6.86 4.24 -4.20
N VAL A 164 -7.55 4.71 -5.23
CA VAL A 164 -8.77 4.09 -5.77
C VAL A 164 -8.55 3.83 -7.26
N ILE A 165 -8.68 2.59 -7.68
CA ILE A 165 -8.60 2.18 -9.09
C ILE A 165 -9.99 1.75 -9.54
N SER A 166 -10.56 2.52 -10.46
CA SER A 166 -11.81 2.19 -11.14
C SER A 166 -11.49 1.53 -12.48
N MET A 167 -12.11 0.39 -12.73
CA MET A 167 -11.88 -0.43 -13.90
C MET A 167 -13.17 -0.54 -14.70
N ASP A 168 -13.20 0.11 -15.86
CA ASP A 168 -14.29 0.04 -16.83
C ASP A 168 -13.78 -0.60 -18.13
N PRO A 169 -14.67 -1.16 -18.97
CA PRO A 169 -14.26 -1.75 -20.26
C PRO A 169 -13.50 -0.78 -21.18
N ALA A 170 -13.69 0.53 -21.02
CA ALA A 170 -13.05 1.54 -21.84
C ALA A 170 -11.73 2.06 -21.23
N GLN A 171 -11.60 2.09 -19.90
CA GLN A 171 -10.51 2.78 -19.23
C GLN A 171 -10.21 2.23 -17.84
N LEU A 172 -8.95 2.37 -17.43
CA LEU A 172 -8.49 2.21 -16.06
C LEU A 172 -8.19 3.59 -15.50
N ARG A 173 -8.90 3.99 -14.45
CA ARG A 173 -8.68 5.25 -13.75
C ARG A 173 -8.09 4.98 -12.39
N CYS A 174 -6.98 5.62 -12.06
CA CYS A 174 -6.38 5.57 -10.73
C CYS A 174 -6.41 6.96 -10.11
N ALA A 175 -7.15 7.10 -9.01
CA ALA A 175 -7.16 8.29 -8.17
C ALA A 175 -6.28 8.08 -6.94
N ILE A 176 -5.39 9.03 -6.68
CA ILE A 176 -4.44 9.01 -5.57
C ILE A 176 -4.74 10.21 -4.69
N GLN A 177 -5.06 9.95 -3.43
CA GLN A 177 -5.15 10.98 -2.41
C GLN A 177 -3.75 11.22 -1.86
N MET A 178 -3.29 12.45 -1.82
CA MET A 178 -1.99 12.85 -1.30
C MET A 178 -2.19 13.72 -0.07
N ARG A 179 -1.17 13.77 0.78
CA ARG A 179 -1.12 14.69 1.91
C ARG A 179 0.13 15.51 1.81
N ASP A 180 -0.04 16.81 1.94
CA ASP A 180 1.05 17.77 1.95
C ASP A 180 0.76 18.83 3.01
N ASN A 181 1.68 18.99 3.97
CA ASN A 181 1.59 19.99 5.05
C ASN A 181 0.22 20.09 5.75
N GLY A 182 -0.46 18.95 5.94
CA GLY A 182 -1.77 18.88 6.57
C GLY A 182 -2.96 19.12 5.63
N GLN A 183 -2.72 19.53 4.38
CA GLN A 183 -3.75 19.60 3.34
C GLN A 183 -3.86 18.27 2.59
N GLU A 184 -5.10 17.88 2.31
CA GLU A 184 -5.40 16.73 1.46
C GLU A 184 -5.56 17.21 0.02
N SER A 185 -4.70 16.73 -0.87
CA SER A 185 -4.82 16.95 -2.32
C SER A 185 -5.14 15.63 -3.00
N SER A 186 -5.66 15.68 -4.21
CA SER A 186 -5.86 14.46 -5.00
C SER A 186 -5.57 14.73 -6.47
N PHE A 187 -5.05 13.70 -7.12
CA PHE A 187 -4.99 13.68 -8.58
C PHE A 187 -5.42 12.29 -9.05
N SER A 188 -5.78 12.20 -10.31
CA SER A 188 -6.05 10.94 -10.97
C SER A 188 -5.40 10.90 -12.33
N PHE A 189 -4.98 9.71 -12.73
CA PHE A 189 -4.58 9.43 -14.09
C PHE A 189 -5.47 8.34 -14.67
N THR A 190 -5.75 8.44 -15.96
CA THR A 190 -6.61 7.52 -16.69
C THR A 190 -5.89 7.04 -17.94
N VAL A 191 -5.97 5.73 -18.19
CA VAL A 191 -5.43 5.09 -19.40
C VAL A 191 -6.51 4.23 -20.07
N PRO A 192 -6.53 4.13 -21.41
CA PRO A 192 -7.45 3.23 -22.09
C PRO A 192 -7.22 1.77 -21.68
N ALA A 193 -8.30 1.03 -21.45
CA ALA A 193 -8.20 -0.37 -21.01
C ALA A 193 -7.77 -1.33 -22.13
N ASN A 194 -7.96 -0.92 -23.39
CA ASN A 194 -7.56 -1.66 -24.58
C ASN A 194 -6.13 -1.35 -25.06
N GLU A 195 -5.40 -0.49 -24.35
CA GLU A 195 -4.03 -0.12 -24.70
C GLU A 195 -3.07 -1.30 -24.56
N LYS A 196 -2.17 -1.48 -25.53
CA LYS A 196 -1.31 -2.67 -25.56
C LYS A 196 -0.33 -2.64 -24.39
N GLY A 197 -0.30 -3.73 -23.62
CA GLY A 197 0.57 -3.86 -22.46
C GLY A 197 0.02 -3.22 -21.18
N VAL A 198 -1.09 -2.47 -21.25
CA VAL A 198 -1.75 -1.92 -20.07
C VAL A 198 -2.65 -2.99 -19.44
N ASN A 199 -2.51 -3.17 -18.14
CA ASN A 199 -3.39 -4.01 -17.32
C ASN A 199 -3.36 -3.53 -15.87
N LEU A 200 -4.23 -4.09 -15.01
CA LEU A 200 -4.32 -3.68 -13.61
C LEU A 200 -2.97 -3.74 -12.86
N GLY A 201 -2.14 -4.76 -13.11
CA GLY A 201 -0.81 -4.85 -12.50
C GLY A 201 0.07 -3.66 -12.87
N VAL A 202 0.10 -3.29 -14.14
CA VAL A 202 0.84 -2.11 -14.61
C VAL A 202 0.30 -0.81 -14.00
N VAL A 203 -1.02 -0.66 -13.87
CA VAL A 203 -1.64 0.50 -13.22
C VAL A 203 -1.32 0.55 -11.72
N LEU A 204 -1.28 -0.60 -11.03
CA LEU A 204 -0.85 -0.69 -9.64
C LEU A 204 0.62 -0.27 -9.48
N GLU A 205 1.49 -0.74 -10.38
CA GLU A 205 2.91 -0.39 -10.38
C GLU A 205 3.13 1.11 -10.59
N ILE A 206 2.44 1.69 -11.58
CA ILE A 206 2.60 3.12 -11.86
C ILE A 206 2.01 3.98 -10.75
N ALA A 207 0.90 3.54 -10.13
CA ALA A 207 0.37 4.18 -8.93
C ALA A 207 1.40 4.17 -7.78
N ALA A 208 2.12 3.06 -7.61
CA ALA A 208 3.20 2.99 -6.63
C ALA A 208 4.31 4.01 -6.92
N HIS A 209 4.67 4.19 -8.19
CA HIS A 209 5.69 5.17 -8.60
C HIS A 209 5.24 6.60 -8.30
N TYR A 210 3.98 6.93 -8.59
CA TYR A 210 3.41 8.23 -8.28
C TYR A 210 3.41 8.54 -6.78
N VAL A 211 2.95 7.58 -5.97
CA VAL A 211 2.88 7.75 -4.52
C VAL A 211 4.28 7.87 -3.91
N GLU A 212 5.26 7.12 -4.43
CA GLU A 212 6.65 7.24 -4.00
C GLU A 212 7.25 8.57 -4.42
N GLY A 213 7.01 9.01 -5.66
CA GLY A 213 7.47 10.30 -6.18
C GLY A 213 7.01 11.47 -5.31
N HIS A 214 5.72 11.48 -4.95
CA HIS A 214 5.19 12.46 -3.99
C HIS A 214 5.91 12.40 -2.64
N SER A 215 6.14 11.19 -2.11
CA SER A 215 6.86 11.00 -0.85
C SER A 215 8.30 11.52 -0.91
N THR A 216 8.98 11.43 -2.05
CA THR A 216 10.33 11.99 -2.24
C THR A 216 10.33 13.52 -2.20
N VAL A 217 9.30 14.17 -2.77
CA VAL A 217 9.18 15.64 -2.73
C VAL A 217 8.91 16.14 -1.32
N VAL A 218 7.94 15.56 -0.63
CA VAL A 218 7.65 15.91 0.77
C VAL A 218 8.90 15.75 1.65
N PHE A 219 9.71 14.72 1.41
CA PHE A 219 10.97 14.55 2.12
C PHE A 219 11.97 15.67 1.79
N LEU A 220 12.17 15.99 0.52
CA LEU A 220 13.12 17.02 0.09
C LEU A 220 12.71 18.41 0.58
N ASP A 221 11.41 18.72 0.61
CA ASP A 221 10.91 19.99 1.14
C ASP A 221 11.09 20.08 2.65
N LYS A 222 10.91 18.97 3.39
CA LYS A 222 11.28 18.90 4.81
C LYS A 222 12.78 19.18 5.02
N VAL A 223 13.64 18.62 4.18
CA VAL A 223 15.09 18.86 4.25
C VAL A 223 15.41 20.33 3.97
N ARG A 224 14.81 20.94 2.95
CA ARG A 224 14.96 22.38 2.65
C ARG A 224 14.57 23.25 3.84
N GLY A 225 13.42 22.99 4.45
CA GLY A 225 12.98 23.72 5.65
C GLY A 225 13.95 23.59 6.83
N LEU A 226 14.59 22.43 7.03
CA LEU A 226 15.63 22.25 8.06
C LEU A 226 16.90 23.06 7.75
N VAL A 227 17.27 23.19 6.48
CA VAL A 227 18.41 24.01 6.03
C VAL A 227 18.12 25.49 6.27
N GLU A 228 16.94 25.96 5.85
CA GLU A 228 16.49 27.34 6.02
C GLU A 228 16.44 27.75 7.50
N THR A 229 15.97 26.85 8.37
CA THR A 229 15.88 27.07 9.82
C THR A 229 17.18 26.76 10.58
N ARG A 230 18.29 26.47 9.88
CA ARG A 230 19.59 26.07 10.45
C ARG A 230 19.51 24.94 11.48
N SER A 231 18.50 24.08 11.39
CA SER A 231 18.21 23.00 12.33
C SER A 231 18.72 21.64 11.86
N VAL A 232 19.54 21.59 10.80
CA VAL A 232 20.09 20.37 10.21
C VAL A 232 20.92 19.56 11.21
N ALA A 233 21.69 20.24 12.06
CA ALA A 233 22.54 19.60 13.07
C ALA A 233 21.76 18.77 14.10
N ASN A 234 20.47 19.07 14.30
CA ASN A 234 19.57 18.35 15.21
C ASN A 234 18.75 17.26 14.50
N SER A 235 19.02 17.01 13.21
CA SER A 235 18.28 16.03 12.42
C SER A 235 19.09 14.75 12.23
N ASN A 236 18.42 13.60 12.26
CA ASN A 236 19.02 12.30 11.91
C ASN A 236 19.15 12.10 10.38
N ILE A 237 18.99 13.16 9.58
CA ILE A 237 19.01 13.06 8.11
C ILE A 237 20.45 13.21 7.62
N THR A 238 20.94 12.19 6.92
CA THR A 238 22.31 12.17 6.39
C THR A 238 22.37 12.68 4.94
N ALA A 239 23.53 13.19 4.53
CA ALA A 239 23.77 13.58 3.14
C ALA A 239 23.58 12.41 2.15
N ASN A 240 23.94 11.19 2.57
CA ASN A 240 23.75 9.99 1.76
C ASN A 240 22.27 9.66 1.53
N GLU A 241 21.41 9.88 2.53
CA GLU A 241 19.96 9.72 2.37
C GLU A 241 19.38 10.73 1.38
N ILE A 242 19.81 11.99 1.45
CA ILE A 242 19.38 13.03 0.50
C ILE A 242 19.77 12.64 -0.93
N LYS A 243 21.03 12.22 -1.13
CA LYS A 243 21.52 11.74 -2.43
C LYS A 243 20.70 10.57 -2.96
N THR A 244 20.44 9.58 -2.11
CA THR A 244 19.65 8.39 -2.48
C THR A 244 18.22 8.76 -2.87
N VAL A 245 17.59 9.70 -2.17
CA VAL A 245 16.23 10.18 -2.51
C VAL A 245 16.22 10.94 -3.84
N LEU A 246 17.23 11.76 -4.12
CA LEU A 246 17.35 12.46 -5.41
C LEU A 246 17.54 11.50 -6.57
N GLU A 247 18.42 10.49 -6.43
CA GLU A 247 18.60 9.43 -7.44
C GLU A 247 17.30 8.67 -7.67
N ARG A 248 16.61 8.29 -6.57
CA ARG A 248 15.35 7.59 -6.66
C ARG A 248 14.26 8.42 -7.34
N ARG A 249 14.19 9.73 -7.06
CA ARG A 249 13.25 10.63 -7.75
C ARG A 249 13.50 10.63 -9.26
N ARG A 250 14.77 10.69 -9.70
CA ARG A 250 15.13 10.62 -11.13
C ARG A 250 14.67 9.30 -11.77
N ASP A 251 14.89 8.18 -11.07
CA ASP A 251 14.43 6.87 -11.55
C ASP A 251 12.90 6.81 -11.70
N LEU A 252 12.17 7.31 -10.70
CA LEU A 252 10.70 7.36 -10.74
C LEU A 252 10.19 8.22 -11.90
N THR A 253 10.80 9.39 -12.15
CA THR A 253 10.47 10.24 -13.29
C THR A 253 10.68 9.51 -14.62
N ARG A 254 11.80 8.80 -14.77
CA ARG A 254 12.09 7.99 -15.97
C ARG A 254 11.07 6.87 -16.15
N LEU A 255 10.75 6.12 -15.10
CA LEU A 255 9.78 5.02 -15.17
C LEU A 255 8.38 5.52 -15.54
N ILE A 256 7.96 6.65 -14.99
CA ILE A 256 6.68 7.29 -15.33
C ILE A 256 6.68 7.79 -16.77
N SER A 257 7.74 8.48 -17.21
CA SER A 257 7.84 9.01 -18.57
C SER A 257 7.85 7.88 -19.61
N ASN A 258 8.52 6.76 -19.32
CA ASN A 258 8.52 5.57 -20.18
C ASN A 258 7.11 5.00 -20.34
N PHE A 259 6.34 4.92 -19.24
CA PHE A 259 4.95 4.48 -19.31
C PHE A 259 4.08 5.43 -20.15
N GLU A 260 4.22 6.74 -19.95
CA GLU A 260 3.50 7.76 -20.69
C GLU A 260 3.86 7.79 -22.19
N SER A 261 5.07 7.38 -22.56
CA SER A 261 5.47 7.28 -23.96
C SER A 261 4.80 6.11 -24.70
N ILE A 262 4.33 5.10 -23.96
CA ILE A 262 3.73 3.87 -24.51
C ILE A 262 2.20 3.93 -24.43
N ALA A 263 1.65 4.55 -23.38
CA ALA A 263 0.21 4.62 -23.15
C ALA A 263 -0.27 6.07 -23.07
N PRO A 264 -1.38 6.45 -23.73
CA PRO A 264 -1.93 7.79 -23.64
C PRO A 264 -2.56 8.02 -22.26
N VAL A 265 -1.88 8.77 -21.40
CA VAL A 265 -2.33 9.07 -20.04
C VAL A 265 -3.06 10.41 -19.98
N ARG A 266 -4.24 10.42 -19.36
CA ARG A 266 -5.01 11.65 -19.07
C ARG A 266 -4.98 11.96 -17.58
N TYR A 267 -4.59 13.18 -17.22
CA TYR A 267 -4.54 13.64 -15.83
C TYR A 267 -5.76 14.47 -15.45
N ARG A 268 -6.13 14.44 -14.16
CA ARG A 268 -7.07 15.36 -13.51
C ARG A 268 -6.65 15.62 -12.05
N PRO A 269 -6.47 16.87 -11.58
CA PRO A 269 -6.55 18.11 -12.35
C PRO A 269 -5.40 18.22 -13.36
N GLU A 270 -4.16 18.20 -12.91
CA GLU A 270 -2.96 18.29 -13.74
C GLU A 270 -1.97 17.17 -13.41
N ARG A 271 -0.99 16.96 -14.28
CA ARG A 271 0.11 16.02 -14.06
C ARG A 271 0.92 16.49 -12.84
N PRO A 272 1.24 15.60 -11.87
CA PRO A 272 1.97 16.01 -10.67
C PRO A 272 3.31 16.69 -10.99
N MET A 273 3.53 17.87 -10.40
CA MET A 273 4.70 18.72 -10.69
C MET A 273 6.04 18.10 -10.31
N PHE A 274 6.08 17.06 -9.47
CA PHE A 274 7.35 16.41 -9.12
C PHE A 274 8.07 15.74 -10.31
N LEU A 275 7.34 15.56 -11.41
CA LEU A 275 7.81 15.07 -12.70
C LEU A 275 8.33 16.19 -13.62
N ALA A 276 8.08 17.46 -13.31
CA ALA A 276 8.68 18.58 -14.00
C ALA A 276 10.13 18.71 -13.50
N SER A 277 11.07 18.53 -14.43
CA SER A 277 12.50 18.76 -14.25
C SER A 277 12.81 20.24 -14.11
#